data_AF-A0A7C9JDP0-F1
#
_entry.id   AF-A0A7C9JDP0-F1
#
_cell.length_a   1.000
_cell.length_b   1.000
_cell.length_c   1.000
_cell.angle_alpha   90.00
_cell.angle_beta   90.00
_cell.angle_gamma   90.00
#
_symmetry.space_group_name_H-M   'P 1'
#
loop_
_entity.id
_entity.type
_entity.pdbx_description
1 polymer ?
#
loop_
_entity_poly.entity_id
_entity_poly.type
_entity_poly.pdbx_seq_one_letter_code
_entity_poly.pdbx_strand_id
1 'polypeptide(L)'
;MAFAADEESGAAVPGANGSYGTSSLFADEGAHEAAREHRRSSASGNAQLLGAILGEIAKSSDTVYEQQAEAAQEQREQQRLEEEARAAAEEAAREENVRASVADIALGLLGVPYVSGGTTPAGFDCSGLVRYCVLQACGWELPRTAAGQSAMGHSVSFSELQPGDLLFWGGAGGAWHVAISLGGDSYVHAPAPGQSVSVGTFQYFTPSFARRLSF
;
A
#
# COMPACT_ATOMS: atom_id res chain seq x y z
N MET A 1 3.06 52.23 -57.47
CA MET A 1 1.59 52.20 -57.40
C MET A 1 1.23 52.80 -56.05
N ALA A 2 1.03 54.12 -55.96
CA ALA A 2 -0.24 54.83 -56.23
C ALA A 2 -1.28 54.48 -55.14
N PHE A 3 -1.88 55.39 -54.37
CA PHE A 3 -2.03 56.85 -54.39
C PHE A 3 -2.58 57.28 -52.99
N ALA A 4 -1.97 58.28 -52.32
CA ALA A 4 -2.54 59.60 -51.93
C ALA A 4 -3.55 59.60 -50.74
N ALA A 5 -3.26 60.23 -49.59
CA ALA A 5 -3.29 61.68 -49.26
C ALA A 5 -4.75 62.17 -49.06
N ASP A 6 -5.16 63.08 -48.16
CA ASP A 6 -4.57 64.21 -47.41
C ASP A 6 -5.69 64.64 -46.39
N GLU A 7 -5.43 65.10 -45.15
CA GLU A 7 -5.33 66.52 -44.71
C GLU A 7 -6.28 67.51 -45.42
N GLU A 8 -6.87 68.56 -44.86
CA GLU A 8 -7.11 69.19 -43.55
C GLU A 8 -8.05 70.40 -43.87
N SER A 9 -8.49 71.20 -42.86
CA SER A 9 -9.04 72.58 -42.99
C SER A 9 -10.47 72.72 -43.55
N GLY A 10 -11.37 73.63 -43.12
CA GLY A 10 -11.34 74.76 -42.20
C GLY A 10 -12.54 75.69 -42.50
N ALA A 11 -13.07 76.33 -41.44
CA ALA A 11 -13.83 77.60 -41.41
C ALA A 11 -15.14 77.84 -42.22
N ALA A 12 -16.27 77.85 -41.48
CA ALA A 12 -17.11 79.03 -41.11
C ALA A 12 -17.80 79.99 -42.13
N VAL A 13 -19.16 79.99 -42.04
CA VAL A 13 -20.24 81.05 -42.17
C VAL A 13 -20.52 81.75 -43.53
N PRO A 14 -21.78 82.17 -43.84
CA PRO A 14 -22.54 83.26 -43.16
C PRO A 14 -24.05 82.98 -42.91
N GLY A 15 -24.68 83.80 -42.05
CA GLY A 15 -26.08 83.65 -41.59
C GLY A 15 -27.12 84.58 -42.22
N ALA A 16 -28.39 84.42 -41.83
CA ALA A 16 -29.40 85.48 -41.52
C ALA A 16 -30.84 84.93 -41.34
N ASN A 17 -31.41 85.25 -40.16
CA ASN A 17 -32.77 85.71 -39.83
C ASN A 17 -34.08 85.07 -40.34
N GLY A 18 -34.96 84.80 -39.34
CA GLY A 18 -36.42 84.65 -39.42
C GLY A 18 -36.90 83.79 -38.23
N SER A 19 -37.10 84.32 -37.03
CA SER A 19 -38.24 85.11 -36.52
C SER A 19 -39.59 84.37 -36.47
N TYR A 20 -40.11 84.31 -35.23
CA TYR A 20 -41.47 83.99 -34.76
C TYR A 20 -41.89 82.51 -34.65
N GLY A 21 -42.17 82.09 -33.41
CA GLY A 21 -42.81 80.82 -33.10
C GLY A 21 -42.60 80.39 -31.65
N THR A 22 -43.15 81.16 -30.71
CA THR A 22 -43.24 80.81 -29.30
C THR A 22 -44.14 79.58 -29.09
N SER A 23 -43.87 78.86 -27.99
CA SER A 23 -44.76 77.90 -27.33
C SER A 23 -44.88 76.50 -27.92
N SER A 24 -44.04 75.58 -27.46
CA SER A 24 -44.45 74.64 -26.41
C SER A 24 -43.22 73.83 -25.97
N LEU A 25 -42.56 74.30 -24.91
CA LEU A 25 -41.79 73.43 -24.04
C LEU A 25 -42.71 72.30 -23.52
N PHE A 26 -42.08 71.20 -23.07
CA PHE A 26 -42.66 70.07 -22.33
C PHE A 26 -43.26 68.93 -23.17
N ALA A 27 -42.40 68.10 -23.78
CA ALA A 27 -42.73 66.67 -24.00
C ALA A 27 -41.54 65.74 -24.35
N ASP A 28 -40.31 66.22 -24.58
CA ASP A 28 -39.23 65.34 -25.11
C ASP A 28 -38.12 64.96 -24.08
N GLU A 29 -37.97 65.72 -23.00
CA GLU A 29 -36.99 65.40 -21.94
C GLU A 29 -37.32 64.08 -21.21
N GLY A 30 -38.60 63.76 -21.00
CA GLY A 30 -39.01 62.54 -20.29
C GLY A 30 -38.72 61.24 -21.06
N ALA A 31 -38.77 61.27 -22.40
CA ALA A 31 -38.51 60.08 -23.23
C ALA A 31 -37.01 59.77 -23.31
N HIS A 32 -36.18 60.81 -23.40
CA HIS A 32 -34.71 60.68 -23.38
C HIS A 32 -34.16 60.31 -21.99
N GLU A 33 -34.76 60.83 -20.92
CA GLU A 33 -34.46 60.44 -19.52
C GLU A 33 -34.81 58.96 -19.28
N ALA A 34 -36.03 58.55 -19.65
CA ALA A 34 -36.49 57.16 -19.50
C ALA A 34 -35.63 56.16 -20.29
N ALA A 35 -35.21 56.50 -21.52
CA ALA A 35 -34.32 55.65 -22.31
C ALA A 35 -32.88 55.57 -21.77
N ARG A 36 -32.42 56.58 -21.01
CA ARG A 36 -31.13 56.56 -20.29
C ARG A 36 -31.22 55.75 -19.01
N GLU A 37 -32.31 55.89 -18.27
CA GLU A 37 -32.62 55.10 -17.07
C GLU A 37 -32.72 53.61 -17.41
N HIS A 38 -33.46 53.27 -18.47
CA HIS A 38 -33.63 51.89 -18.92
C HIS A 38 -32.29 51.28 -19.36
N ARG A 39 -31.47 52.01 -20.14
CA ARG A 39 -30.13 51.55 -20.54
C ARG A 39 -29.16 51.42 -19.36
N ARG A 40 -29.21 52.30 -18.35
CA ARG A 40 -28.43 52.17 -17.10
C ARG A 40 -28.87 50.94 -16.30
N SER A 41 -30.18 50.71 -16.18
CA SER A 41 -30.75 49.55 -15.51
C SER A 41 -30.35 48.24 -16.21
N SER A 42 -30.43 48.18 -17.54
CA SER A 42 -29.99 47.02 -18.32
C SER A 42 -28.48 46.81 -18.26
N ALA A 43 -27.68 47.87 -18.32
CA ALA A 43 -26.22 47.79 -18.20
C ALA A 43 -25.80 47.33 -16.78
N SER A 44 -26.47 47.81 -15.74
CA SER A 44 -26.27 47.34 -14.36
C SER A 44 -26.66 45.87 -14.22
N GLY A 45 -27.86 45.48 -14.70
CA GLY A 45 -28.32 44.10 -14.68
C GLY A 45 -27.37 43.15 -15.42
N ASN A 46 -26.88 43.56 -16.59
CA ASN A 46 -25.90 42.78 -17.35
C ASN A 46 -24.54 42.71 -16.63
N ALA A 47 -24.08 43.78 -15.97
CA ALA A 47 -22.86 43.79 -15.18
C ALA A 47 -22.97 42.89 -13.92
N GLN A 48 -24.11 42.91 -13.24
CA GLN A 48 -24.40 42.01 -12.11
C GLN A 48 -24.40 40.55 -12.56
N LEU A 49 -25.03 40.23 -13.71
CA LEU A 49 -25.09 38.88 -14.25
C LEU A 49 -23.71 38.35 -14.65
N LEU A 50 -22.90 39.18 -15.33
CA LEU A 50 -21.53 38.82 -15.69
C LEU A 50 -20.64 38.61 -14.46
N GLY A 51 -20.77 39.46 -13.44
CA GLY A 51 -20.05 39.28 -12.18
C GLY A 51 -20.42 38.00 -11.44
N ALA A 52 -21.70 37.62 -11.44
CA ALA A 52 -22.17 36.37 -10.84
C ALA A 52 -21.62 35.13 -11.59
N ILE A 53 -21.67 35.14 -12.93
CA ILE A 53 -21.16 34.03 -13.75
C ILE A 53 -19.64 33.86 -13.60
N LEU A 54 -18.88 34.97 -13.62
CA LEU A 54 -17.43 34.92 -13.44
C LEU A 54 -17.05 34.43 -12.04
N GLY A 55 -17.78 34.84 -11.00
CA GLY A 55 -17.58 34.37 -9.63
C GLY A 55 -17.86 32.87 -9.47
N GLU A 56 -18.87 32.34 -10.16
CA GLU A 56 -19.20 30.92 -10.14
C GLU A 56 -18.16 30.07 -10.89
N ILE A 57 -17.69 30.55 -12.05
CA ILE A 57 -16.62 29.90 -12.82
C ILE A 57 -15.32 29.85 -12.00
N ALA A 58 -14.94 30.96 -11.36
CA ALA A 58 -13.75 31.01 -10.50
C ALA A 58 -13.82 29.99 -9.35
N LYS A 59 -14.95 29.96 -8.62
CA LYS A 59 -15.19 28.96 -7.56
C LYS A 59 -15.15 27.53 -8.09
N SER A 60 -15.80 27.27 -9.23
CA SER A 60 -15.81 25.94 -9.84
C SER A 60 -14.41 25.48 -10.27
N SER A 61 -13.56 26.41 -10.69
CA SER A 61 -12.18 26.14 -11.08
C SER A 61 -11.32 25.78 -9.85
N ASP A 62 -11.42 26.57 -8.78
CA ASP A 62 -10.72 26.30 -7.51
C ASP A 62 -11.14 24.94 -6.93
N THR A 63 -12.44 24.62 -6.93
CA THR A 63 -12.92 23.31 -6.46
C THR A 63 -12.42 22.15 -7.30
N VAL A 64 -12.27 22.31 -8.62
CA VAL A 64 -11.74 21.25 -9.48
C VAL A 64 -10.26 21.02 -9.20
N TYR A 65 -9.47 22.07 -8.96
CA TYR A 65 -8.07 21.93 -8.59
C TYR A 65 -7.88 21.29 -7.21
N GLU A 66 -8.70 21.65 -6.22
CA GLU A 66 -8.68 21.03 -4.89
C GLU A 66 -9.04 19.55 -4.96
N GLN A 67 -10.12 19.20 -5.66
CA GLN A 67 -10.53 17.81 -5.87
C GLN A 67 -9.47 16.98 -6.59
N GLN A 68 -8.78 17.57 -7.58
CA GLN A 68 -7.68 16.89 -8.28
C GLN A 68 -6.46 16.68 -7.39
N ALA A 69 -6.15 17.64 -6.50
CA ALA A 69 -5.06 17.52 -5.55
C ALA A 69 -5.35 16.44 -4.49
N GLU A 70 -6.57 16.39 -3.97
CA GLU A 70 -7.03 15.35 -3.04
C GLU A 70 -7.00 13.97 -3.70
N ALA A 71 -7.57 13.83 -4.90
CA ALA A 71 -7.53 12.57 -5.64
C ALA A 71 -6.10 12.10 -5.93
N ALA A 72 -5.17 13.03 -6.22
CA ALA A 72 -3.76 12.69 -6.41
C ALA A 72 -3.08 12.26 -5.09
N GLN A 73 -3.48 12.80 -3.94
CA GLN A 73 -3.01 12.36 -2.63
C GLN A 73 -3.52 10.97 -2.29
N GLU A 74 -4.82 10.72 -2.48
CA GLU A 74 -5.45 9.41 -2.27
C GLU A 74 -4.82 8.33 -3.15
N GLN A 75 -4.58 8.62 -4.44
CA GLN A 75 -3.90 7.69 -5.35
C GLN A 75 -2.48 7.37 -4.88
N ARG A 76 -1.72 8.35 -4.39
CA ARG A 76 -0.37 8.12 -3.87
C ARG A 76 -0.40 7.30 -2.59
N GLU A 77 -1.36 7.56 -1.71
CA GLU A 77 -1.54 6.77 -0.50
C GLU A 77 -1.90 5.32 -0.83
N GLN A 78 -2.84 5.11 -1.77
CA GLN A 78 -3.21 3.78 -2.21
C GLN A 78 -2.03 3.02 -2.83
N GLN A 79 -1.26 3.67 -3.71
CA GLN A 79 -0.05 3.07 -4.30
C GLN A 79 0.97 2.66 -3.24
N ARG A 80 1.18 3.50 -2.22
CA ARG A 80 2.08 3.18 -1.10
C ARG A 80 1.59 1.94 -0.34
N LEU A 81 0.30 1.88 0.00
CA LEU A 81 -0.27 0.76 0.74
C LEU A 81 -0.19 -0.56 -0.07
N GLU A 82 -0.40 -0.49 -1.39
CA GLU A 82 -0.26 -1.64 -2.28
C GLU A 82 1.20 -2.11 -2.38
N GLU A 83 2.16 -1.20 -2.42
CA GLU A 83 3.59 -1.52 -2.42
C GLU A 83 4.04 -2.13 -1.09
N GLU A 84 3.60 -1.57 0.04
CA GLU A 84 3.85 -2.11 1.38
C GLU A 84 3.25 -3.52 1.52
N ALA A 85 2.02 -3.73 1.04
CA ALA A 85 1.38 -5.05 1.05
C ALA A 85 2.11 -6.06 0.16
N ARG A 86 2.57 -5.65 -1.03
CA ARG A 86 3.35 -6.51 -1.93
C ARG A 86 4.68 -6.91 -1.29
N ALA A 87 5.40 -5.95 -0.70
CA ALA A 87 6.66 -6.24 -0.02
C ALA A 87 6.48 -7.22 1.15
N ALA A 88 5.42 -7.03 1.95
CA ALA A 88 5.09 -7.96 3.03
C ALA A 88 4.74 -9.38 2.52
N ALA A 89 4.04 -9.49 1.39
CA ALA A 89 3.72 -10.78 0.78
C ALA A 89 4.97 -11.50 0.23
N GLU A 90 5.89 -10.77 -0.40
CA GLU A 90 7.17 -11.31 -0.88
C GLU A 90 8.05 -11.81 0.27
N GLU A 91 8.10 -11.06 1.38
CA GLU A 91 8.79 -11.44 2.62
C GLU A 91 8.22 -12.76 3.17
N ALA A 92 6.89 -12.84 3.33
CA ALA A 92 6.21 -14.02 3.85
C ALA A 92 6.44 -15.25 2.96
N ALA A 93 6.40 -15.09 1.64
CA ALA A 93 6.70 -16.15 0.69
C ALA A 93 8.17 -16.62 0.79
N ARG A 94 9.13 -15.71 1.01
CA ARG A 94 10.52 -16.07 1.24
C ARG A 94 10.68 -16.90 2.52
N GLU A 95 10.07 -16.47 3.63
CA GLU A 95 10.12 -17.22 4.88
C GLU A 95 9.51 -18.62 4.74
N GLU A 96 8.38 -18.74 4.04
CA GLU A 96 7.74 -20.02 3.74
C GLU A 96 8.67 -20.94 2.93
N ASN A 97 9.32 -20.41 1.89
CA ASN A 97 10.28 -21.17 1.10
C ASN A 97 11.48 -21.65 1.93
N VAL A 98 11.98 -20.81 2.85
CA VAL A 98 13.04 -21.21 3.78
C VAL A 98 12.56 -22.34 4.69
N ARG A 99 11.35 -22.24 5.28
CA ARG A 99 10.79 -23.32 6.12
C ARG A 99 10.61 -24.62 5.35
N ALA A 100 10.08 -24.57 4.13
CA ALA A 100 9.95 -25.74 3.27
C ALA A 100 11.31 -26.40 3.01
N SER A 101 12.34 -25.59 2.71
CA SER A 101 13.71 -26.06 2.53
C SER A 101 14.27 -26.79 3.78
N VAL A 102 13.95 -26.31 4.99
CA VAL A 102 14.33 -27.01 6.24
C VAL A 102 13.76 -28.44 6.29
N ALA A 103 12.49 -28.62 5.89
CA ALA A 103 11.86 -29.93 5.84
C ALA A 103 12.48 -30.83 4.75
N ASP A 104 12.73 -30.27 3.56
CA ASP A 104 13.34 -31.00 2.44
C ASP A 104 14.76 -31.49 2.78
N ILE A 105 15.56 -30.65 3.42
CA ILE A 105 16.90 -31.03 3.89
C ILE A 105 16.80 -32.17 4.91
N ALA A 106 15.85 -32.11 5.84
CA ALA A 106 15.64 -33.15 6.83
C ALA A 106 15.24 -34.50 6.18
N LEU A 107 14.39 -34.47 5.15
CA LEU A 107 14.04 -35.66 4.37
C LEU A 107 15.24 -36.26 3.64
N GLY A 108 16.17 -35.43 3.17
CA GLY A 108 17.45 -35.89 2.59
C GLY A 108 18.39 -36.58 3.58
N LEU A 109 18.15 -36.43 4.89
CA LEU A 109 18.98 -37.00 5.96
C LEU A 109 18.39 -38.27 6.57
N LEU A 110 17.29 -38.80 6.02
CA LEU A 110 16.71 -40.06 6.48
C LEU A 110 17.75 -41.19 6.44
N GLY A 111 17.80 -41.97 7.52
CA GLY A 111 18.75 -43.07 7.70
C GLY A 111 20.08 -42.68 8.35
N VAL A 112 20.39 -41.40 8.54
CA VAL A 112 21.60 -40.98 9.30
C VAL A 112 21.48 -41.45 10.76
N PRO A 113 22.50 -42.10 11.34
CA PRO A 113 22.40 -42.67 12.68
C PRO A 113 22.25 -41.61 13.78
N TYR A 114 21.57 -41.98 14.85
CA TYR A 114 21.51 -41.15 16.05
C TYR A 114 22.86 -41.17 16.77
N VAL A 115 23.39 -39.97 17.06
CA VAL A 115 24.58 -39.78 17.89
C VAL A 115 24.27 -38.70 18.92
N SER A 116 24.39 -39.04 20.21
CA SER A 116 24.19 -38.07 21.28
C SER A 116 25.18 -36.92 21.14
N GLY A 117 24.70 -35.68 21.08
CA GLY A 117 25.58 -34.53 20.83
C GLY A 117 25.91 -34.31 19.35
N GLY A 118 25.46 -35.17 18.45
CA GLY A 118 25.76 -35.12 17.02
C GLY A 118 25.08 -33.94 16.29
N THR A 119 25.82 -33.31 15.39
CA THR A 119 25.40 -32.11 14.63
C THR A 119 25.82 -32.16 13.16
N THR A 120 26.19 -33.32 12.64
CA THR A 120 26.69 -33.48 11.26
C THR A 120 26.11 -34.73 10.61
N PRO A 121 26.19 -34.88 9.27
CA PRO A 121 25.70 -36.09 8.59
C PRO A 121 26.39 -37.40 8.99
N ALA A 122 27.44 -37.37 9.82
CA ALA A 122 27.99 -38.57 10.45
C ALA A 122 27.11 -39.10 11.59
N GLY A 123 26.24 -38.25 12.13
CA GLY A 123 25.24 -38.60 13.14
C GLY A 123 24.64 -37.38 13.82
N PHE A 124 23.36 -37.47 14.15
CA PHE A 124 22.58 -36.37 14.76
C PHE A 124 21.92 -36.78 16.07
N ASP A 125 21.76 -35.82 16.98
CA ASP A 125 20.65 -35.86 17.95
C ASP A 125 19.48 -34.99 17.50
N CYS A 126 18.37 -35.01 18.25
CA CYS A 126 17.15 -34.32 17.86
C CYS A 126 17.37 -32.84 17.54
N SER A 127 17.95 -32.09 18.48
CA SER A 127 18.25 -30.67 18.32
C SER A 127 19.38 -30.36 17.35
N GLY A 128 20.35 -31.28 17.20
CA GLY A 128 21.45 -31.16 16.25
C GLY A 128 20.99 -31.32 14.80
N LEU A 129 20.03 -32.22 14.55
CA LEU A 129 19.38 -32.34 13.24
C LEU A 129 18.68 -31.04 12.85
N VAL A 130 17.87 -30.47 13.74
CA VAL A 130 17.13 -29.22 13.48
C VAL A 130 18.09 -28.06 13.24
N ARG A 131 19.09 -27.89 14.11
CA ARG A 131 20.12 -26.85 13.94
C ARG A 131 20.83 -26.97 12.60
N TYR A 132 21.18 -28.19 12.18
CA TYR A 132 21.82 -28.42 10.90
C TYR A 132 20.93 -28.04 9.72
N CYS A 133 19.66 -28.49 9.71
CA CYS A 133 18.73 -28.19 8.61
C CYS A 133 18.49 -26.69 8.47
N VAL A 134 18.29 -25.98 9.58
CA VAL A 134 18.10 -24.52 9.58
C VAL A 134 19.37 -23.78 9.12
N LEU A 135 20.53 -24.20 9.62
CA LEU A 135 21.80 -23.63 9.19
C LEU A 135 22.03 -23.80 7.69
N GLN A 136 21.70 -24.96 7.13
CA GLN A 136 21.84 -25.22 5.69
C GLN A 136 20.80 -24.45 4.85
N ALA A 137 19.58 -24.26 5.37
CA ALA A 137 18.50 -23.59 4.63
C ALA A 137 18.73 -22.07 4.49
N CYS A 138 19.21 -21.40 5.54
CA CYS A 138 19.30 -19.94 5.56
C CYS A 138 20.53 -19.36 6.28
N GLY A 139 21.45 -20.21 6.77
CA GLY A 139 22.64 -19.76 7.49
C GLY A 139 22.38 -19.36 8.95
N TRP A 140 21.15 -19.50 9.46
CA TRP A 140 20.85 -19.16 10.86
C TRP A 140 21.24 -20.29 11.81
N GLU A 141 22.01 -19.95 12.84
CA GLU A 141 22.46 -20.90 13.85
C GLU A 141 21.55 -20.90 15.08
N LEU A 142 20.72 -21.94 15.20
CA LEU A 142 19.83 -22.13 16.34
C LEU A 142 20.57 -22.53 17.63
N PRO A 143 19.98 -22.28 18.82
CA PRO A 143 20.48 -22.82 20.08
C PRO A 143 20.73 -24.34 20.00
N ARG A 144 21.76 -24.83 20.72
CA ARG A 144 22.17 -26.24 20.61
C ARG A 144 21.13 -27.22 21.16
N THR A 145 20.32 -26.81 22.13
CA THR A 145 19.42 -27.69 22.87
C THR A 145 17.97 -27.52 22.41
N ALA A 146 17.19 -28.60 22.50
CA ALA A 146 15.74 -28.54 22.24
C ALA A 146 15.04 -27.50 23.13
N ALA A 147 15.45 -27.38 24.39
CA ALA A 147 14.98 -26.36 25.31
C ALA A 147 15.21 -24.93 24.77
N GLY A 148 16.43 -24.62 24.32
CA GLY A 148 16.74 -23.31 23.74
C GLY A 148 15.96 -23.05 22.45
N GLN A 149 15.86 -24.06 21.58
CA GLN A 149 15.09 -23.97 20.33
C GLN A 149 13.59 -23.73 20.59
N SER A 150 13.03 -24.35 21.63
CA SER A 150 11.60 -24.20 21.98
C SER A 150 11.22 -22.79 22.46
N ALA A 151 12.19 -21.99 22.87
CA ALA A 151 12.00 -20.59 23.24
C ALA A 151 11.99 -19.65 22.01
N MET A 152 12.38 -20.14 20.84
CA MET A 152 12.45 -19.36 19.60
C MET A 152 11.11 -19.36 18.85
N GLY A 153 10.92 -18.34 18.02
CA GLY A 153 9.75 -18.21 17.16
C GLY A 153 8.45 -17.94 17.91
N HIS A 154 7.33 -18.08 17.20
CA HIS A 154 5.99 -17.91 17.74
C HIS A 154 5.26 -19.26 17.81
N SER A 155 4.26 -19.36 18.69
CA SER A 155 3.47 -20.58 18.84
C SER A 155 2.53 -20.77 17.66
N VAL A 156 2.35 -22.02 17.23
CA VAL A 156 1.46 -22.40 16.11
C VAL A 156 0.52 -23.50 16.57
N SER A 157 -0.74 -23.45 16.12
CA SER A 157 -1.71 -24.50 16.37
C SER A 157 -1.44 -25.72 15.48
N PHE A 158 -1.77 -26.93 15.94
CA PHE A 158 -1.52 -28.13 15.13
C PHE A 158 -2.30 -28.15 13.81
N SER A 159 -3.44 -27.47 13.74
CA SER A 159 -4.22 -27.30 12.51
C SER A 159 -3.58 -26.39 11.46
N GLU A 160 -2.60 -25.57 11.85
CA GLU A 160 -1.92 -24.61 10.99
C GLU A 160 -0.47 -25.01 10.67
N LEU A 161 -0.10 -26.25 10.98
CA LEU A 161 1.24 -26.75 10.76
C LEU A 161 1.61 -26.72 9.28
N GLN A 162 2.76 -26.13 9.02
CA GLN A 162 3.41 -26.12 7.72
C GLN A 162 4.70 -26.95 7.79
N PRO A 163 5.18 -27.46 6.64
CA PRO A 163 6.52 -28.01 6.54
C PRO A 163 7.56 -27.02 7.08
N GLY A 164 8.47 -27.51 7.92
CA GLY A 164 9.53 -26.71 8.53
C GLY A 164 9.19 -26.11 9.90
N ASP A 165 7.93 -26.17 10.34
CA ASP A 165 7.60 -25.84 11.73
C ASP A 165 8.29 -26.81 12.70
N LEU A 166 8.61 -26.35 13.90
CA LEU A 166 9.28 -27.15 14.90
C LEU A 166 8.29 -27.71 15.92
N LEU A 167 8.34 -29.00 16.14
CA LEU A 167 7.49 -29.73 17.07
C LEU A 167 8.29 -30.11 18.32
N PHE A 168 7.74 -29.89 19.50
CA PHE A 168 8.45 -30.08 20.75
C PHE A 168 7.71 -30.99 21.72
N TRP A 169 8.47 -31.73 22.51
CA TRP A 169 7.97 -32.50 23.65
C TRP A 169 8.48 -31.93 24.97
N GLY A 170 7.58 -31.72 25.92
CA GLY A 170 7.84 -31.03 27.18
C GLY A 170 7.18 -29.65 27.25
N GLY A 171 7.79 -28.71 27.95
CA GLY A 171 7.33 -27.32 28.05
C GLY A 171 8.25 -26.33 27.32
N ALA A 172 7.75 -25.14 26.97
CA ALA A 172 8.58 -24.09 26.38
C ALA A 172 9.74 -23.70 27.34
N GLY A 173 10.97 -23.69 26.82
CA GLY A 173 12.19 -23.50 27.63
C GLY A 173 12.65 -24.74 28.40
N GLY A 174 11.89 -25.84 28.36
CA GLY A 174 12.19 -27.11 29.02
C GLY A 174 11.91 -28.32 28.12
N ALA A 175 11.85 -28.12 26.81
CA ALA A 175 11.61 -29.20 25.86
C ALA A 175 12.81 -30.15 25.82
N TRP A 176 12.53 -31.44 25.88
CA TRP A 176 13.55 -32.50 25.89
C TRP A 176 13.69 -33.20 24.53
N HIS A 177 12.73 -33.02 23.63
CA HIS A 177 12.80 -33.49 22.23
C HIS A 177 12.29 -32.44 21.26
N VAL A 178 12.80 -32.50 20.04
CA VAL A 178 12.38 -31.64 18.93
C VAL A 178 12.35 -32.43 17.61
N ALA A 179 11.41 -32.07 16.74
CA ALA A 179 11.26 -32.60 15.38
C ALA A 179 10.91 -31.49 14.39
N ILE A 180 11.06 -31.77 13.10
CA ILE A 180 10.66 -30.88 12.00
C ILE A 180 9.35 -31.40 11.43
N SER A 181 8.32 -30.56 11.42
CA SER A 181 7.01 -30.84 10.83
C SER A 181 7.14 -31.01 9.31
N LEU A 182 6.39 -31.98 8.76
CA LEU A 182 6.15 -32.13 7.33
C LEU A 182 4.77 -31.59 6.92
N GLY A 183 4.06 -30.92 7.84
CA GLY A 183 2.64 -30.62 7.73
C GLY A 183 1.76 -31.80 8.14
N GLY A 184 0.50 -31.51 8.47
CA GLY A 184 -0.44 -32.51 9.00
C GLY A 184 0.12 -33.18 10.26
N ASP A 185 0.03 -34.52 10.30
CA ASP A 185 0.41 -35.32 11.48
C ASP A 185 1.80 -35.95 11.38
N SER A 186 2.61 -35.60 10.37
CA SER A 186 3.91 -36.24 10.09
C SER A 186 5.09 -35.32 10.37
N TYR A 187 6.21 -35.89 10.77
CA TYR A 187 7.43 -35.14 11.11
C TYR A 187 8.70 -35.96 10.92
N VAL A 188 9.85 -35.29 10.77
CA VAL A 188 11.18 -35.91 10.74
C VAL A 188 11.90 -35.62 12.05
N HIS A 189 12.54 -36.64 12.63
CA HIS A 189 13.36 -36.48 13.82
C HIS A 189 14.53 -37.47 13.88
N ALA A 190 15.51 -37.18 14.75
CA ALA A 190 16.48 -38.16 15.22
C ALA A 190 15.96 -38.72 16.56
N PRO A 191 15.41 -39.96 16.61
CA PRO A 191 14.57 -40.39 17.74
C PRO A 191 15.35 -40.66 19.03
N ALA A 192 16.29 -41.61 18.99
CA ALA A 192 17.01 -42.10 20.16
C ALA A 192 18.26 -42.91 19.76
N PRO A 193 19.21 -43.17 20.69
CA PRO A 193 20.34 -44.05 20.44
C PRO A 193 19.94 -45.42 19.89
N GLY A 194 20.70 -45.90 18.89
CA GLY A 194 20.40 -47.16 18.20
C GLY A 194 19.37 -47.03 17.07
N GLN A 195 18.80 -45.85 16.88
CA GLN A 195 17.92 -45.53 15.74
C GLN A 195 18.58 -44.55 14.79
N SER A 196 17.87 -44.20 13.73
CA SER A 196 18.32 -43.27 12.70
C SER A 196 17.25 -42.21 12.44
N VAL A 197 17.66 -41.12 11.79
CA VAL A 197 16.73 -40.08 11.33
C VAL A 197 15.62 -40.74 10.51
N SER A 198 14.38 -40.51 10.92
CA SER A 198 13.21 -41.19 10.38
C SER A 198 11.98 -40.30 10.45
N VAL A 199 10.95 -40.69 9.67
CA VAL A 199 9.64 -40.07 9.73
C VAL A 199 8.84 -40.70 10.87
N GLY A 200 8.26 -39.86 11.72
CA GLY A 200 7.27 -40.24 12.73
C GLY A 200 5.92 -39.60 12.45
N THR A 201 4.91 -40.05 13.20
CA THR A 201 3.54 -39.53 13.10
C THR A 201 2.93 -39.34 14.48
N PHE A 202 2.00 -38.39 14.63
CA PHE A 202 1.39 -38.04 15.91
C PHE A 202 0.72 -39.22 16.63
N GLN A 203 0.21 -40.20 15.88
CA GLN A 203 -0.40 -41.42 16.43
C GLN A 203 0.55 -42.20 17.36
N TYR A 204 1.85 -42.23 17.08
CA TYR A 204 2.82 -43.01 17.86
C TYR A 204 3.53 -42.17 18.90
N PHE A 205 3.81 -40.91 18.58
CA PHE A 205 4.50 -40.00 19.47
C PHE A 205 4.00 -38.57 19.20
N THR A 206 3.08 -38.11 20.04
CA THR A 206 2.39 -36.83 19.86
C THR A 206 3.18 -35.68 20.49
N PRO A 207 3.48 -34.59 19.76
CA PRO A 207 4.18 -33.44 20.34
C PRO A 207 3.30 -32.67 21.34
N SER A 208 3.95 -31.95 22.25
CA SER A 208 3.31 -31.10 23.24
C SER A 208 2.87 -29.75 22.66
N PHE A 209 3.68 -29.14 21.78
CA PHE A 209 3.38 -27.88 21.13
C PHE A 209 4.26 -27.67 19.88
N ALA A 210 3.91 -26.67 19.07
CA ALA A 210 4.66 -26.29 17.88
C ALA A 210 5.15 -24.83 17.95
N ARG A 211 6.28 -24.55 17.28
CA ARG A 211 6.81 -23.20 17.05
C ARG A 211 7.13 -23.00 15.58
N ARG A 212 6.85 -21.80 15.08
CA ARG A 212 7.28 -21.35 13.75
C ARG A 212 8.37 -20.30 13.90
N LEU A 213 9.47 -20.54 13.20
CA LEU A 213 10.59 -19.62 13.10
C LEU A 213 10.26 -18.53 12.06
N SER A 214 10.70 -17.30 12.37
CA SER A 214 10.71 -16.15 11.46
C SER A 214 12.17 -15.86 11.11
N PHE A 215 12.46 -15.55 9.84
CA PHE A 215 13.81 -15.55 9.26
C PHE A 215 14.24 -14.19 8.75
#